data_AF-A0A0Q5GN28-F1
#
_entry.id   AF-A0A0Q5GN28-F1
#
_cell.length_a   1.000
_cell.length_b   1.000
_cell.length_c   1.000
_cell.angle_alpha   90.00
_cell.angle_beta   90.00
_cell.angle_gamma   90.00
#
_symmetry.space_group_name_H-M   'P 1'
#
loop_
_entity.id
_entity.type
_entity.pdbx_description
1 polymer ?
#
loop_
_entity_poly.entity_id
_entity_poly.type
_entity_poly.pdbx_seq_one_letter_code
_entity_poly.pdbx_strand_id
1 'polypeptide(L)'
;MKIEPLTQQIAVFVNEIKSPQARSARLAQVAKDGIAEIRKSNAAASGGRDHPPEVSVDGRRGAPLESVKPDGMIVAQFDPLRNVLEWIGEALVEESPVRSGRYARSHVLLVDGVEQIIGTEVPAGDVYRFVNRQPYAAKIEPDGYAAGQSPQAAQGVYQVIAAVAAHRFNQVAQISYSTSYFDQTTRYMHPSIVVRSL
;
A
#
# COMPACT_ATOMS: atom_id res chain seq x y z
N MET A 1 -20.00 22.93 -59.55
CA MET A 1 -19.08 23.26 -58.45
C MET A 1 -19.00 22.03 -57.55
N LYS A 2 -17.89 21.27 -57.65
CA LYS A 2 -17.72 19.97 -56.96
C LYS A 2 -17.33 20.21 -55.50
N ILE A 3 -18.18 19.76 -54.58
CA ILE A 3 -17.95 19.81 -53.11
C ILE A 3 -17.23 18.52 -52.63
N GLU A 4 -16.70 17.71 -53.55
CA GLU A 4 -16.08 16.40 -53.29
C GLU A 4 -14.83 16.39 -52.38
N PRO A 5 -13.98 17.45 -52.26
CA PRO A 5 -12.76 17.34 -51.46
C PRO A 5 -13.02 17.33 -49.95
N LEU A 6 -14.00 18.10 -49.47
CA LEU A 6 -14.23 18.29 -48.04
C LEU A 6 -14.90 17.04 -47.43
N THR A 7 -15.81 16.40 -48.16
CA THR A 7 -16.51 15.19 -47.69
C THR A 7 -15.57 13.98 -47.59
N GLN A 8 -14.60 13.86 -48.50
CA GLN A 8 -13.57 12.81 -48.43
C GLN A 8 -12.61 13.04 -47.25
N GLN A 9 -12.20 14.28 -46.98
CA GLN A 9 -11.31 14.59 -45.85
C GLN A 9 -11.99 14.31 -44.50
N ILE A 10 -13.27 14.65 -44.35
CA ILE A 10 -14.04 14.34 -43.13
C ILE A 10 -14.23 12.83 -42.95
N ALA A 11 -14.48 12.09 -44.05
CA ALA A 11 -14.65 10.63 -43.99
C ALA A 11 -13.36 9.90 -43.61
N VAL A 12 -12.20 10.35 -44.09
CA VAL A 12 -10.89 9.79 -43.70
C VAL A 12 -10.63 10.03 -42.22
N PHE A 13 -10.91 11.24 -41.72
CA PHE A 13 -10.73 11.58 -40.30
C PHE A 13 -11.65 10.76 -39.37
N VAL A 14 -12.91 10.54 -39.78
CA VAL A 14 -13.87 9.73 -39.02
C VAL A 14 -13.54 8.23 -39.09
N ASN A 15 -13.00 7.74 -40.21
CA ASN A 15 -12.57 6.35 -40.35
C ASN A 15 -11.25 6.05 -39.62
N GLU A 16 -10.32 7.01 -39.55
CA GLU A 16 -9.13 6.89 -38.71
C GLU A 16 -9.51 6.72 -37.24
N ILE A 17 -10.45 7.52 -36.72
CA ILE A 17 -11.00 7.38 -35.36
C ILE A 17 -11.71 6.03 -35.15
N LYS A 18 -12.26 5.41 -36.22
CA LYS A 18 -12.96 4.11 -36.17
C LYS A 18 -12.05 2.90 -36.45
N SER A 19 -10.80 3.12 -36.87
CA SER A 19 -9.91 2.01 -37.21
C SER A 19 -9.61 1.15 -35.97
N PRO A 20 -9.48 -0.18 -36.11
CA PRO A 20 -9.10 -1.07 -35.01
C PRO A 20 -7.82 -0.62 -34.29
N GLN A 21 -6.83 -0.14 -35.05
CA GLN A 21 -5.55 0.33 -34.55
C GLN A 21 -5.68 1.61 -33.74
N ALA A 22 -6.46 2.59 -34.22
CA ALA A 22 -6.68 3.83 -33.46
C ALA A 22 -7.46 3.59 -32.17
N ARG A 23 -8.41 2.65 -32.16
CA ARG A 23 -9.14 2.25 -30.93
C ARG A 23 -8.20 1.62 -29.91
N SER A 24 -7.37 0.66 -30.33
CA SER A 24 -6.35 0.05 -29.48
C SER A 24 -5.36 1.09 -28.93
N ALA A 25 -4.82 1.97 -29.78
CA ALA A 25 -3.91 3.04 -29.37
C ALA A 25 -4.55 4.00 -28.36
N ARG A 26 -5.82 4.36 -28.57
CA ARG A 26 -6.56 5.23 -27.65
C ARG A 26 -6.81 4.57 -26.31
N LEU A 27 -7.16 3.28 -26.28
CA LEU A 27 -7.28 2.52 -25.03
C LEU A 27 -5.96 2.50 -24.25
N ALA A 28 -4.85 2.20 -24.93
CA ALA A 28 -3.54 2.19 -24.32
C ALA A 28 -3.15 3.57 -23.75
N GLN A 29 -3.43 4.66 -24.49
CA GLN A 29 -3.12 6.01 -24.03
C GLN A 29 -3.95 6.41 -22.80
N VAL A 30 -5.26 6.17 -22.84
CA VAL A 30 -6.14 6.44 -21.69
C VAL A 30 -5.70 5.64 -20.46
N ALA A 31 -5.32 4.38 -20.64
CA ALA A 31 -4.81 3.57 -19.54
C ALA A 31 -3.49 4.12 -18.97
N LYS A 32 -2.55 4.57 -19.80
CA LYS A 32 -1.30 5.19 -19.34
C LYS A 32 -1.58 6.42 -18.48
N ASP A 33 -2.44 7.31 -18.98
CA ASP A 33 -2.75 8.57 -18.29
C ASP A 33 -3.49 8.31 -16.97
N GLY A 34 -4.47 7.40 -16.98
CA GLY A 34 -5.20 7.00 -15.79
C GLY A 34 -4.30 6.32 -14.74
N ILE A 35 -3.40 5.44 -15.16
CA ILE A 35 -2.43 4.80 -14.26
C ILE A 35 -1.51 5.86 -13.65
N ALA A 36 -0.97 6.78 -14.45
CA ALA A 36 -0.08 7.83 -13.98
C ALA A 36 -0.75 8.73 -12.93
N GLU A 37 -2.01 9.11 -13.15
CA GLU A 37 -2.77 9.94 -12.21
C GLU A 37 -3.05 9.22 -10.89
N ILE A 38 -3.49 7.96 -10.94
CA ILE A 38 -3.72 7.16 -9.73
C ILE A 38 -2.43 6.96 -8.95
N ARG A 39 -1.31 6.68 -9.63
CA ARG A 39 0.01 6.56 -8.98
C ARG A 39 0.41 7.84 -8.28
N LYS A 40 0.19 9.00 -8.90
CA LYS A 40 0.47 10.31 -8.28
C LYS A 40 -0.37 10.52 -7.01
N SER A 41 -1.67 10.19 -7.08
CA SER A 41 -2.57 10.27 -5.92
C SER A 41 -2.14 9.32 -4.79
N ASN A 42 -1.87 8.05 -5.12
CA ASN A 42 -1.42 7.05 -4.17
C ASN A 42 -0.07 7.42 -3.55
N ALA A 43 0.87 7.96 -4.33
CA ALA A 43 2.15 8.43 -3.83
C ALA A 43 1.95 9.59 -2.85
N ALA A 44 1.08 10.55 -3.14
CA ALA A 44 0.77 11.64 -2.22
C ALA A 44 0.17 11.10 -0.89
N ALA A 45 -0.81 10.19 -0.98
CA ALA A 45 -1.44 9.56 0.18
C ALA A 45 -0.50 8.62 0.95
N SER A 46 0.50 8.05 0.28
CA SER A 46 1.50 7.14 0.87
C SER A 46 2.78 7.87 1.32
N GLY A 47 2.78 9.21 1.34
CA GLY A 47 3.93 10.02 1.72
C GLY A 47 5.16 9.82 0.83
N GLY A 48 4.95 9.72 -0.48
CA GLY A 48 5.98 9.72 -1.52
C GLY A 48 6.39 8.35 -2.07
N ARG A 49 5.90 7.23 -1.50
CA ARG A 49 6.18 5.88 -2.01
C ARG A 49 5.19 5.48 -3.10
N ASP A 50 5.69 4.82 -4.14
CA ASP A 50 4.91 4.42 -5.31
C ASP A 50 5.28 2.99 -5.73
N HIS A 51 4.39 2.04 -5.44
CA HIS A 51 4.46 0.70 -5.99
C HIS A 51 3.75 0.66 -7.34
N PRO A 52 4.41 0.20 -8.41
CA PRO A 52 3.74 0.00 -9.69
C PRO A 52 2.55 -0.96 -9.53
N PRO A 53 1.39 -0.66 -10.15
CA PRO A 53 0.26 -1.57 -10.12
C PRO A 53 0.58 -2.87 -10.87
N GLU A 54 -0.09 -3.95 -10.50
CA GLU A 54 -0.15 -5.11 -11.38
C GLU A 54 -1.03 -4.79 -12.59
N VAL A 55 -0.48 -4.93 -13.78
CA VAL A 55 -1.20 -4.65 -15.03
C VAL A 55 -1.47 -5.94 -15.78
N SER A 56 -2.70 -6.08 -16.28
CA SER A 56 -3.05 -7.12 -17.24
C SER A 56 -3.72 -6.51 -18.48
N VAL A 57 -3.43 -7.08 -19.65
CA VAL A 57 -3.98 -6.65 -20.94
C VAL A 57 -4.64 -7.85 -21.60
N ASP A 58 -5.95 -7.77 -21.80
CA ASP A 58 -6.77 -8.87 -22.30
C ASP A 58 -6.56 -10.18 -21.52
N GLY A 59 -6.46 -10.06 -20.19
CA GLY A 59 -6.20 -11.17 -19.27
C GLY A 59 -4.74 -11.63 -19.19
N ARG A 60 -3.83 -11.04 -19.97
CA ARG A 60 -2.40 -11.36 -19.94
C ARG A 60 -1.67 -10.44 -18.96
N ARG A 61 -1.23 -10.98 -17.83
CA ARG A 61 -0.43 -10.25 -16.83
C ARG A 61 0.90 -9.78 -17.43
N GLY A 62 1.29 -8.54 -17.15
CA GLY A 62 2.57 -7.95 -17.56
C GLY A 62 2.70 -7.66 -19.05
N ALA A 63 1.65 -7.85 -19.85
CA ALA A 63 1.68 -7.53 -21.27
C ALA A 63 1.76 -6.01 -21.50
N PRO A 64 2.45 -5.55 -22.57
CA PRO A 64 2.50 -4.13 -22.91
C PRO A 64 1.09 -3.57 -23.17
N LEU A 65 0.82 -2.35 -22.69
CA LEU A 65 -0.48 -1.69 -22.84
C LEU A 65 -0.89 -1.55 -24.31
N GLU A 66 0.09 -1.33 -25.19
CA GLU A 66 -0.07 -1.18 -26.63
C GLU A 66 -0.52 -2.47 -27.33
N SER A 67 -0.42 -3.61 -26.65
CA SER A 67 -0.85 -4.91 -27.18
C SER A 67 -2.34 -5.18 -26.98
N VAL A 68 -3.10 -4.21 -26.46
CA VAL A 68 -4.55 -4.32 -26.24
C VAL A 68 -5.29 -4.48 -27.56
N LYS A 69 -6.27 -5.39 -27.61
CA LYS A 69 -7.17 -5.51 -28.76
C LYS A 69 -8.06 -4.27 -28.90
N PRO A 70 -8.59 -3.99 -30.10
CA PRO A 70 -9.44 -2.82 -30.35
C PRO A 70 -10.64 -2.68 -29.42
N ASP A 71 -11.18 -3.80 -28.98
CA ASP A 71 -12.32 -3.93 -28.05
C ASP A 71 -11.89 -4.70 -26.78
N GLY A 72 -10.59 -4.59 -26.45
CA GLY A 72 -9.95 -5.27 -25.33
C GLY A 72 -10.11 -4.53 -24.01
N MET A 73 -9.45 -5.05 -22.97
CA MET A 73 -9.48 -4.48 -21.63
C MET A 73 -8.08 -4.41 -21.02
N ILE A 74 -7.80 -3.30 -20.34
CA ILE A 74 -6.62 -3.12 -19.51
C ILE A 74 -7.08 -3.00 -18.08
N VAL A 75 -6.51 -3.80 -17.18
CA VAL A 75 -6.80 -3.76 -15.74
C VAL A 75 -5.50 -3.46 -15.01
N ALA A 76 -5.50 -2.38 -14.23
CA ALA A 76 -4.43 -2.03 -13.30
C ALA A 76 -4.92 -2.19 -11.86
N GLN A 77 -4.24 -3.02 -11.08
CA GLN A 77 -4.56 -3.27 -9.67
C GLN A 77 -3.56 -2.54 -8.80
N PHE A 78 -4.07 -1.65 -7.95
CA PHE A 78 -3.28 -0.85 -7.02
C PHE A 78 -3.40 -1.39 -5.60
N ASP A 79 -2.30 -1.35 -4.87
CA ASP A 79 -2.26 -1.70 -3.45
C ASP A 79 -1.56 -0.59 -2.65
N PRO A 80 -2.29 0.50 -2.34
CA PRO A 80 -1.75 1.57 -1.51
C PRO A 80 -1.55 1.13 -0.06
N LEU A 81 -2.22 0.07 0.39
CA LEU A 81 -2.10 -0.44 1.75
C LEU A 81 -0.71 -1.05 1.98
N ARG A 82 -0.15 -1.72 0.98
CA ARG A 82 1.23 -2.22 1.01
C ARG A 82 2.24 -1.13 1.40
N ASN A 83 2.11 0.08 0.85
CA ASN A 83 2.98 1.21 1.21
C ASN A 83 2.91 1.56 2.70
N VAL A 84 1.70 1.54 3.27
CA VAL A 84 1.46 1.81 4.69
C VAL A 84 2.15 0.76 5.55
N LEU A 85 1.95 -0.51 5.22
CA LEU A 85 2.51 -1.64 5.98
C LEU A 85 4.04 -1.65 5.92
N GLU A 86 4.63 -1.47 4.74
CA GLU A 86 6.09 -1.39 4.58
C GLU A 86 6.67 -0.21 5.35
N TRP A 87 6.02 0.96 5.27
CA TRP A 87 6.50 2.13 6.01
C TRP A 87 6.47 1.90 7.53
N ILE A 88 5.39 1.35 8.07
CA ILE A 88 5.28 1.04 9.51
C ILE A 88 6.35 0.02 9.91
N GLY A 89 6.53 -1.04 9.12
CA GLY A 89 7.51 -2.09 9.40
C GLY A 89 8.95 -1.54 9.45
N GLU A 90 9.32 -0.69 8.49
CA GLU A 90 10.63 -0.03 8.47
C GLU A 90 10.80 0.93 9.64
N ALA A 91 9.80 1.79 9.91
CA ALA A 91 9.85 2.73 11.02
C ALA A 91 9.99 2.02 12.38
N LEU A 92 9.31 0.89 12.58
CA LEU A 92 9.43 0.09 13.80
C LEU A 92 10.87 -0.40 14.01
N VAL A 93 11.53 -0.84 12.95
CA VAL A 93 12.92 -1.31 13.02
C VAL A 93 13.89 -0.15 13.25
N GLU A 94 13.70 0.98 12.56
CA GLU A 94 14.56 2.17 12.65
C GLU A 94 14.50 2.84 14.03
N GLU A 95 13.29 3.04 14.56
CA GLU A 95 13.06 3.73 15.85
C GLU A 95 13.19 2.79 17.07
N SER A 96 13.57 1.54 16.83
CA SER A 96 13.71 0.56 17.90
C SER A 96 14.90 0.87 18.82
N PRO A 97 14.75 0.78 20.16
CA PRO A 97 15.84 0.96 21.08
C PRO A 97 16.96 -0.08 20.84
N VAL A 98 18.19 0.42 20.78
CA VAL A 98 19.37 -0.39 20.52
C VAL A 98 20.11 -0.66 21.83
N ARG A 99 20.04 -1.92 22.26
CA ARG A 99 20.92 -2.50 23.29
C ARG A 99 21.60 -3.77 22.79
N SER A 100 20.81 -4.71 22.27
CA SER A 100 21.28 -5.95 21.62
C SER A 100 20.70 -6.14 20.22
N GLY A 101 19.87 -5.20 19.75
CA GLY A 101 19.07 -5.31 18.53
C GLY A 101 17.94 -6.34 18.60
N ARG A 102 17.74 -7.04 19.73
CA ARG A 102 16.70 -8.06 19.84
C ARG A 102 15.29 -7.49 19.66
N TYR A 103 15.03 -6.29 20.19
CA TYR A 103 13.74 -5.63 20.04
C TYR A 103 13.42 -5.37 18.56
N ALA A 104 14.32 -4.69 17.84
CA ALA A 104 14.20 -4.40 16.41
C ALA A 104 13.96 -5.63 15.52
N ARG A 105 14.55 -6.79 15.87
CA ARG A 105 14.38 -8.03 15.09
C ARG A 105 13.14 -8.86 15.48
N SER A 106 12.33 -8.39 16.42
CA SER A 106 11.20 -9.15 16.97
C SER A 106 9.83 -8.58 16.59
N HIS A 107 9.79 -7.60 15.69
CA HIS A 107 8.55 -7.15 15.08
C HIS A 107 8.06 -8.21 14.10
N VAL A 108 6.77 -8.53 14.18
CA VAL A 108 6.10 -9.43 13.24
C VAL A 108 4.82 -8.78 12.76
N LEU A 109 4.46 -9.07 11.51
CA LEU A 109 3.18 -8.70 10.92
C LEU A 109 2.24 -9.89 10.99
N LEU A 110 1.05 -9.67 11.53
CA LEU A 110 -0.06 -10.62 11.51
C LEU A 110 -1.11 -10.11 10.53
N VAL A 111 -1.63 -10.99 9.69
CA VAL A 111 -2.79 -10.74 8.82
C VAL A 111 -3.90 -11.67 9.27
N ASP A 112 -4.99 -11.11 9.78
CA ASP A 112 -6.11 -11.84 10.37
C ASP A 112 -5.68 -12.86 11.44
N GLY A 113 -4.66 -12.49 12.22
CA GLY A 113 -4.09 -13.32 13.29
C GLY A 113 -3.04 -14.33 12.83
N VAL A 114 -2.81 -14.48 11.52
CA VAL A 114 -1.79 -15.36 10.95
C VAL A 114 -0.53 -14.57 10.68
N GLU A 115 0.59 -15.02 11.24
CA GLU A 115 1.89 -14.41 11.02
C GLU A 115 2.34 -14.52 9.56
N GLN A 116 2.84 -13.40 9.04
CA GLN A 116 3.38 -13.28 7.70
C GLN A 116 4.87 -13.04 7.75
N ILE A 117 5.57 -13.52 6.73
CA ILE A 117 6.99 -13.25 6.54
C ILE A 117 7.13 -11.81 6.03
N ILE A 118 7.84 -10.98 6.78
CA ILE A 118 8.11 -9.60 6.37
C ILE A 118 9.01 -9.63 5.13
N GLY A 119 8.61 -8.89 4.08
CA GLY A 119 9.35 -8.79 2.82
C GLY A 119 8.87 -9.74 1.71
N THR A 120 7.87 -10.59 1.97
CA THR A 120 7.12 -11.28 0.91
C THR A 120 5.88 -10.48 0.52
N GLU A 121 5.18 -10.92 -0.54
CA GLU A 121 3.85 -10.40 -0.85
C GLU A 121 2.95 -10.55 0.38
N VAL A 122 2.36 -9.44 0.82
CA VAL A 122 1.45 -9.44 1.97
C VAL A 122 0.09 -9.90 1.47
N PRO A 123 -0.48 -10.99 2.00
CA PRO A 123 -1.79 -11.44 1.57
C PRO A 123 -2.86 -10.40 1.90
N ALA A 124 -3.92 -10.36 1.10
CA ALA A 124 -5.10 -9.58 1.43
C ALA A 124 -5.72 -10.11 2.74
N GLY A 125 -6.11 -9.19 3.61
CA GLY A 125 -6.83 -9.46 4.84
C GLY A 125 -7.58 -8.24 5.34
N ASP A 126 -8.40 -8.44 6.37
CA ASP A 126 -9.24 -7.38 6.95
C ASP A 126 -8.48 -6.60 8.03
N VAL A 127 -7.61 -7.30 8.77
CA VAL A 127 -6.87 -6.75 9.90
C VAL A 127 -5.39 -7.08 9.79
N TYR A 128 -4.59 -6.05 9.64
CA TYR A 128 -3.14 -6.14 9.69
C TYR A 128 -2.68 -5.65 11.05
N ARG A 129 -1.79 -6.40 11.69
CA ARG A 129 -1.30 -6.07 13.03
C ARG A 129 0.20 -6.26 13.13
N PHE A 130 0.90 -5.18 13.44
CA PHE A 130 2.28 -5.27 13.88
C PHE A 130 2.31 -5.55 15.38
N VAL A 131 3.15 -6.48 15.83
CA VAL A 131 3.39 -6.78 17.25
C VAL A 131 4.88 -7.03 17.49
N ASN A 132 5.37 -6.77 18.71
CA ASN A 132 6.73 -7.15 19.10
C ASN A 132 6.65 -8.27 20.13
N ARG A 133 7.20 -9.45 19.81
CA ARG A 133 7.05 -10.64 20.66
C ARG A 133 8.01 -10.73 21.85
N GLN A 134 8.82 -9.70 22.10
CA GLN A 134 9.66 -9.69 23.29
C GLN A 134 8.81 -9.59 24.56
N PRO A 135 9.03 -10.44 25.59
CA PRO A 135 8.25 -10.40 26.83
C PRO A 135 8.27 -9.05 27.56
N TYR A 136 9.28 -8.22 27.29
CA TYR A 136 9.44 -6.89 27.86
C TYR A 136 8.91 -5.76 26.96
N ALA A 137 8.37 -6.06 25.78
CA ALA A 137 7.94 -5.03 24.81
C ALA A 137 6.89 -4.08 25.41
N ALA A 138 5.92 -4.63 26.14
CA ALA A 138 4.90 -3.82 26.82
C ALA A 138 5.48 -2.80 27.82
N LYS A 139 6.65 -3.07 28.42
CA LYS A 139 7.31 -2.14 29.36
C LYS A 139 7.97 -0.95 28.68
N ILE A 140 8.27 -1.08 27.38
CA ILE A 140 8.86 0.01 26.59
C ILE A 140 7.79 1.03 26.23
N GLU A 141 6.53 0.60 26.15
CA GLU A 141 5.43 1.46 25.80
C GLU A 141 4.73 2.03 27.03
N PRO A 142 4.10 3.23 26.91
CA PRO A 142 3.23 3.75 27.94
C PRO A 142 1.88 3.01 27.96
N ASP A 143 1.30 2.89 29.15
CA ASP A 143 0.06 2.15 29.42
C ASP A 143 -1.10 3.06 29.87
N GLY A 144 -0.97 4.37 29.66
CA GLY A 144 -1.96 5.39 30.04
C GLY A 144 -1.81 5.91 31.46
N TYR A 145 -1.05 5.21 32.32
CA TYR A 145 -0.77 5.64 33.70
C TYR A 145 0.71 5.91 33.94
N ALA A 146 1.60 5.23 33.20
CA ALA A 146 3.05 5.41 33.29
C ALA A 146 3.68 5.67 31.92
N ALA A 147 4.83 6.35 31.94
CA ALA A 147 5.70 6.47 30.78
C ALA A 147 6.40 5.13 30.47
N GLY A 148 6.86 4.98 29.23
CA GLY A 148 7.68 3.84 28.83
C GLY A 148 8.99 3.77 29.63
N GLN A 149 9.45 2.57 29.96
CA GLN A 149 10.66 2.36 30.77
C GLN A 149 11.96 2.48 29.96
N SER A 150 11.87 2.70 28.65
CA SER A 150 13.05 2.89 27.79
C SER A 150 13.45 4.36 27.73
N PRO A 151 14.66 4.73 28.17
CA PRO A 151 15.16 6.10 27.99
C PRO A 151 15.29 6.50 26.50
N GLN A 152 15.51 5.52 25.62
CA GLN A 152 15.61 5.73 24.17
C GLN A 152 14.24 5.86 23.50
N ALA A 153 13.17 5.44 24.18
CA ALA A 153 11.80 5.45 23.64
C ALA A 153 10.81 5.80 24.76
N ALA A 154 10.99 6.97 25.39
CA ALA A 154 10.22 7.37 26.57
C ALA A 154 8.71 7.49 26.30
N GLN A 155 8.34 7.81 25.05
CA GLN A 155 6.96 7.89 24.57
C GLN A 155 6.44 6.57 23.95
N GLY A 156 7.24 5.50 24.01
CA GLY A 156 6.95 4.25 23.31
C GLY A 156 7.29 4.29 21.82
N VAL A 157 7.62 3.14 21.26
CA VAL A 157 7.93 2.99 19.83
C VAL A 157 6.62 2.82 19.05
N TYR A 158 5.77 1.90 19.51
CA TYR A 158 4.51 1.56 18.86
C TYR A 158 3.52 2.73 18.92
N GLN A 159 3.41 3.39 20.07
CA GLN A 159 2.47 4.51 20.21
C GLN A 159 2.83 5.66 19.25
N VAL A 160 4.11 6.07 19.23
CA VAL A 160 4.58 7.18 18.40
C VAL A 160 4.42 6.85 16.92
N ILE A 161 4.85 5.67 16.48
CA ILE A 161 4.74 5.27 15.08
C ILE A 161 3.29 5.18 14.65
N ALA A 162 2.41 4.60 15.47
CA ALA A 162 0.98 4.54 15.17
C ALA A 162 0.37 5.94 15.01
N ALA A 163 0.75 6.90 15.87
CA ALA A 163 0.25 8.27 15.78
C ALA A 163 0.72 8.97 14.49
N VAL A 164 2.00 8.83 14.14
CA VAL A 164 2.55 9.38 12.89
C VAL A 164 1.90 8.72 11.68
N ALA A 165 1.76 7.39 11.69
CA ALA A 165 1.14 6.64 10.61
C ALA A 165 -0.34 7.04 10.44
N ALA A 166 -1.10 7.11 11.53
CA ALA A 166 -2.50 7.49 11.50
C ALA A 166 -2.71 8.88 10.91
N HIS A 167 -1.83 9.83 11.21
CA HIS A 167 -1.88 11.14 10.57
C HIS A 167 -1.47 11.09 9.09
N ARG A 168 -0.39 10.39 8.77
CA ARG A 168 0.19 10.33 7.42
C ARG A 168 -0.68 9.60 6.41
N PHE A 169 -1.35 8.53 6.82
CA PHE A 169 -2.06 7.58 5.93
C PHE A 169 -3.57 7.54 6.17
N ASN A 170 -4.16 8.59 6.76
CA ASN A 170 -5.59 8.66 7.08
C ASN A 170 -6.53 8.55 5.86
N GLN A 171 -6.00 8.70 4.64
CA GLN A 171 -6.75 8.50 3.39
C GLN A 171 -6.71 7.06 2.88
N VAL A 172 -5.83 6.22 3.42
CA VAL A 172 -5.61 4.83 2.97
C VAL A 172 -6.12 3.82 3.99
N ALA A 173 -5.87 4.07 5.28
CA ALA A 173 -6.18 3.10 6.33
C ALA A 173 -6.56 3.75 7.65
N GLN A 174 -7.37 3.05 8.43
CA GLN A 174 -7.55 3.33 9.86
C GLN A 174 -6.40 2.66 10.63
N ILE A 175 -5.65 3.46 11.38
CA ILE A 175 -4.47 3.02 12.11
C ILE A 175 -4.64 3.35 13.59
N SER A 176 -4.41 2.37 14.45
CA SER A 176 -4.59 2.53 15.90
C SER A 176 -3.52 1.78 16.70
N TYR A 177 -3.22 2.30 17.89
CA TYR A 177 -2.32 1.69 18.85
C TYR A 177 -3.10 0.96 19.95
N SER A 178 -2.55 -0.16 20.44
CA SER A 178 -3.09 -0.89 21.60
C SER A 178 -1.97 -1.61 22.36
N THR A 179 -2.01 -1.57 23.70
CA THR A 179 -1.13 -2.35 24.61
C THR A 179 -1.68 -3.74 24.94
N SER A 180 -2.90 -4.04 24.51
CA SER A 180 -3.71 -5.14 25.05
C SER A 180 -3.95 -6.26 24.05
N TYR A 181 -3.07 -6.44 23.06
CA TYR A 181 -3.17 -7.57 22.15
C TYR A 181 -2.65 -8.84 22.83
N PHE A 182 -3.54 -9.80 23.08
CA PHE A 182 -3.17 -11.11 23.57
C PHE A 182 -2.66 -11.99 22.41
N ASP A 183 -1.36 -12.27 22.40
CA ASP A 183 -0.76 -13.19 21.42
C ASP A 183 -0.83 -14.62 21.93
N GLN A 184 -1.57 -15.48 21.23
CA GLN A 184 -1.71 -16.89 21.58
C GLN A 184 -0.39 -17.66 21.54
N THR A 185 0.56 -17.22 20.70
CA THR A 185 1.87 -17.87 20.52
C THR A 185 2.74 -17.71 21.75
N THR A 186 2.79 -16.49 22.29
CA THR A 186 3.65 -16.15 23.42
C THR A 186 2.91 -16.16 24.75
N ARG A 187 1.56 -16.17 24.75
CA ARG A 187 0.68 -16.09 25.94
C ARG A 187 0.84 -14.80 26.75
N TYR A 188 1.31 -13.73 26.11
CA TYR A 188 1.48 -12.42 26.72
C TYR A 188 0.67 -11.35 25.99
N MET A 189 0.41 -10.25 26.70
CA MET A 189 -0.09 -9.01 26.11
C MET A 189 1.07 -8.26 25.48
N HIS A 190 0.91 -7.86 24.22
CA HIS A 190 1.92 -7.10 23.49
C HIS A 190 1.37 -5.77 22.99
N PRO A 191 2.25 -4.76 22.86
CA PRO A 191 1.91 -3.58 22.11
C PRO A 191 1.71 -3.94 20.65
N SER A 192 0.77 -3.24 20.03
CA SER A 192 0.38 -3.50 18.65
C SER A 192 -0.05 -2.24 17.92
N ILE A 193 0.27 -2.19 16.62
CA ILE A 193 -0.32 -1.26 15.67
C ILE A 193 -1.31 -2.06 14.84
N VAL A 194 -2.57 -1.64 14.83
CA VAL A 194 -3.64 -2.23 14.02
C VAL A 194 -3.89 -1.34 12.83
N VAL A 195 -3.92 -1.93 11.64
CA VAL A 195 -4.21 -1.27 10.38
C VAL A 195 -5.40 -1.97 9.73
N ARG A 196 -6.40 -1.19 9.31
CA ARG A 196 -7.59 -1.64 8.58
C ARG A 196 -7.73 -0.80 7.32
N SER A 197 -7.95 -1.42 6.18
CA SER A 197 -8.28 -0.67 4.96
C SER A 197 -9.55 0.15 5.16
N LEU A 198 -9.61 1.32 4.53
CA LEU A 198 -10.83 2.12 4.39
C LEU A 198 -11.74 1.57 3.29
#